data_AF-A0A1Q3T3C4-F1
#
_entry.id   AF-A0A1Q3T3C4-F1
#
_cell.length_a   1.000
_cell.length_b   1.000
_cell.length_c   1.000
_cell.angle_alpha   90.00
_cell.angle_beta   90.00
_cell.angle_gamma   90.00
#
_symmetry.space_group_name_H-M   'P 1'
#
loop_
_entity.id
_entity.type
_entity.pdbx_description
1 polymer ?
#
loop_
_entity_poly.entity_id
_entity_poly.type
_entity_poly.pdbx_seq_one_letter_code
_entity_poly.pdbx_strand_id
1 'polypeptide(L)'
;MLSLSKDSNVNEEDKKRALRGKSVAVTNPLFLKAIRQFDYRKITALYQKDDLLLLKYYYDHNLAKKDKVILLQPEFYVERFAETFVNKHYLKAIEREKYLTYSAGEQFFDIDNHPLDGEYMYALLADNRLYIAPLSEVVNHSHLVAGLPVKAVGNAFFKDGCLVTLSNNSGHYKPTAEQMVAGLEWFVQNTQDPFLFEDHSQFSPTSLHYGIRHFNANDYVKQSKMGITTPPLSPDEVELQINNALQRKDQFADLEGSYDSVSENEDEMGYDNELAPISHEDDEFEIATLLPPPIVLSEDTTLATAPAKTESSFSHQYTGLYKSLSSCRFARMKRRWDLTK
;
A
#
# COMPACT_ATOMS: atom_id res chain seq x y z
N MET A 1 -44.02 32.25 -21.28
CA MET A 1 -44.50 31.18 -20.39
C MET A 1 -44.04 29.85 -20.95
N LEU A 2 -42.96 29.27 -20.41
CA LEU A 2 -42.53 27.90 -20.72
C LEU A 2 -42.39 27.17 -19.38
N SER A 3 -43.15 26.08 -19.24
CA SER A 3 -43.38 25.37 -17.99
C SER A 3 -42.21 24.47 -17.61
N LEU A 4 -41.82 24.59 -16.33
CA LEU A 4 -40.96 23.66 -15.60
C LEU A 4 -41.69 22.35 -15.26
N SER A 5 -40.87 21.40 -14.81
CA SER A 5 -41.16 20.14 -14.10
C SER A 5 -41.28 18.87 -14.95
N LYS A 6 -40.24 18.05 -14.86
CA LYS A 6 -40.40 16.61 -14.66
C LYS A 6 -39.41 16.16 -13.59
N ASP A 7 -39.99 15.84 -12.44
CA ASP A 7 -39.35 15.20 -11.30
C ASP A 7 -38.78 13.85 -11.70
N SER A 8 -37.50 13.64 -11.41
CA SER A 8 -36.87 12.32 -11.43
C SER A 8 -37.05 11.69 -10.06
N ASN A 9 -38.12 10.90 -9.92
CA ASN A 9 -38.33 10.01 -8.78
C ASN A 9 -37.28 8.89 -8.83
N VAL A 10 -36.10 9.16 -8.25
CA VAL A 10 -35.12 8.11 -7.96
C VAL A 10 -35.67 7.27 -6.82
N ASN A 11 -36.04 6.04 -7.18
CA ASN A 11 -36.63 5.03 -6.31
C ASN A 11 -35.81 4.81 -5.03
N GLU A 12 -36.40 5.11 -3.88
CA GLU A 12 -35.78 4.95 -2.56
C GLU A 12 -35.38 3.48 -2.28
N GLU A 13 -36.02 2.51 -2.94
CA GLU A 13 -35.65 1.09 -2.84
C GLU A 13 -34.32 0.77 -3.52
N ASP A 14 -33.95 1.48 -4.59
CA ASP A 14 -32.68 1.25 -5.29
C ASP A 14 -31.49 1.78 -4.46
N LYS A 15 -31.70 2.83 -3.64
CA LYS A 15 -30.74 3.26 -2.61
C LYS A 15 -30.62 2.25 -1.47
N LYS A 16 -31.71 1.59 -1.07
CA LYS A 16 -31.70 0.55 -0.02
C LYS A 16 -31.10 -0.78 -0.50
N ARG A 17 -31.13 -1.07 -1.81
CA ARG A 17 -30.50 -2.26 -2.41
C ARG A 17 -28.99 -2.17 -2.53
N ALA A 18 -28.42 -0.97 -2.73
CA ALA A 18 -26.97 -0.77 -2.79
C ALA A 18 -26.24 -0.96 -1.44
N LEU A 19 -26.98 -0.98 -0.32
CA LEU A 19 -26.42 -1.04 1.04
C LEU A 19 -26.49 -2.43 1.71
N ARG A 20 -26.90 -3.49 0.99
CA ARG A 20 -27.03 -4.86 1.55
C ARG A 20 -25.84 -5.77 1.23
N GLY A 21 -24.63 -5.25 1.20
CA GLY A 21 -23.47 -6.05 1.59
C GLY A 21 -23.45 -6.08 3.11
N LYS A 22 -23.81 -7.22 3.74
CA LYS A 22 -23.63 -7.36 5.19
C LYS A 22 -22.13 -7.22 5.47
N SER A 23 -21.71 -6.02 5.87
CA SER A 23 -20.38 -5.78 6.41
C SER A 23 -20.18 -6.79 7.54
N VAL A 24 -19.20 -7.68 7.37
CA VAL A 24 -18.75 -8.53 8.47
C VAL A 24 -18.08 -7.57 9.43
N ALA A 25 -18.75 -7.26 10.54
CA ALA A 25 -18.18 -6.40 11.55
C ALA A 25 -16.80 -6.96 11.95
N VAL A 26 -15.78 -6.10 11.95
CA VAL A 26 -14.39 -6.45 12.35
C VAL A 26 -14.34 -7.05 13.76
N THR A 27 -15.36 -6.77 14.57
CA THR A 27 -15.58 -7.36 15.88
C THR A 27 -16.10 -8.79 15.84
N ASN A 28 -16.24 -9.43 14.67
CA ASN A 28 -16.75 -10.78 14.58
C ASN A 28 -15.80 -11.74 15.30
N PRO A 29 -16.17 -12.24 16.49
CA PRO A 29 -15.29 -13.06 17.30
C PRO A 29 -14.95 -14.38 16.60
N LEU A 30 -15.74 -14.82 15.61
CA LEU A 30 -15.46 -16.00 14.80
C LEU A 30 -14.26 -15.80 13.86
N PHE A 31 -14.06 -14.59 13.34
CA PHE A 31 -12.89 -14.27 12.52
C PHE A 31 -11.60 -14.33 13.35
N LEU A 32 -11.60 -13.65 14.50
CA LEU A 32 -10.47 -13.65 15.44
C LEU A 32 -10.22 -15.04 16.02
N LYS A 33 -11.28 -15.80 16.31
CA LYS A 33 -11.18 -17.19 16.77
C LYS A 33 -10.66 -18.12 15.68
N ALA A 34 -11.05 -17.94 14.42
CA ALA A 34 -10.54 -18.72 13.30
C ALA A 34 -9.03 -18.47 13.08
N ILE A 35 -8.55 -17.23 13.20
CA ILE A 35 -7.10 -16.93 13.19
C ILE A 35 -6.38 -17.64 14.35
N ARG A 36 -6.96 -17.63 15.56
CA ARG A 36 -6.38 -18.25 16.75
C ARG A 36 -6.38 -19.79 16.72
N GLN A 37 -7.37 -20.40 16.07
CA GLN A 37 -7.52 -21.86 15.97
C GLN A 37 -6.78 -22.49 14.80
N PHE A 38 -6.15 -21.68 13.94
CA PHE A 38 -5.49 -22.18 12.74
C PHE A 38 -4.09 -22.70 13.04
N ASP A 39 -3.71 -23.80 12.36
CA ASP A 39 -2.38 -24.39 12.46
C ASP A 39 -1.34 -23.38 11.98
N TYR A 40 -0.52 -22.87 12.90
CA TYR A 40 0.55 -21.90 12.65
C TYR A 40 1.40 -22.29 11.44
N ARG A 41 1.57 -23.60 11.19
CA ARG A 41 2.35 -24.17 10.08
C ARG A 41 1.84 -23.83 8.67
N LYS A 42 0.57 -23.40 8.52
CA LYS A 42 0.01 -22.96 7.23
C LYS A 42 -0.04 -21.43 7.08
N ILE A 43 -0.07 -20.69 8.19
CA ILE A 43 -0.02 -19.22 8.21
C ILE A 43 1.40 -18.71 7.92
N THR A 44 2.43 -19.49 8.26
CA THR A 44 3.86 -19.15 8.07
C THR A 44 4.29 -18.96 6.62
N ALA A 45 3.51 -19.41 5.64
CA ALA A 45 3.82 -19.13 4.23
C ALA A 45 3.51 -17.67 3.86
N LEU A 46 2.42 -17.10 4.39
CA LEU A 46 1.97 -15.77 4.00
C LEU A 46 2.62 -14.65 4.82
N TYR A 47 2.96 -14.93 6.08
CA TYR A 47 3.47 -13.95 7.04
C TYR A 47 4.72 -14.46 7.73
N GLN A 48 5.72 -13.59 7.90
CA GLN A 48 6.82 -13.82 8.83
C GLN A 48 6.35 -13.62 10.28
N LYS A 49 7.20 -14.00 11.25
CA LYS A 49 6.91 -13.80 12.68
C LYS A 49 6.57 -12.35 13.00
N ASP A 50 7.31 -11.40 12.45
CA ASP A 50 7.13 -9.96 12.72
C ASP A 50 5.82 -9.43 12.11
N ASP A 51 5.42 -9.95 10.96
CA ASP A 51 4.12 -9.65 10.34
C ASP A 51 2.94 -10.07 11.24
N LEU A 52 3.04 -11.26 11.85
CA LEU A 52 2.03 -11.75 12.79
C LEU A 52 1.98 -10.90 14.06
N LEU A 53 3.13 -10.41 14.53
CA LEU A 53 3.20 -9.48 15.65
C LEU A 53 2.52 -8.15 15.31
N LEU A 54 2.76 -7.60 14.11
CA LEU A 54 2.07 -6.40 13.63
C LEU A 54 0.55 -6.60 13.56
N LEU A 55 0.10 -7.71 12.96
CA LEU A 55 -1.32 -8.02 12.85
C LEU A 55 -1.96 -8.13 14.24
N LYS A 56 -1.36 -8.90 15.14
CA LYS A 56 -1.84 -9.05 16.52
C LYS A 56 -1.90 -7.70 17.22
N TYR A 57 -0.85 -6.90 17.15
CA TYR A 57 -0.79 -5.61 17.83
C TYR A 57 -1.88 -4.65 17.32
N TYR A 58 -2.02 -4.46 16.01
CA TYR A 58 -2.93 -3.46 15.47
C TYR A 58 -4.40 -3.91 15.40
N TYR A 59 -4.68 -5.20 15.16
CA TYR A 59 -6.05 -5.70 15.06
C TYR A 59 -6.67 -6.08 16.41
N ASP A 60 -5.92 -6.63 17.38
CA ASP A 60 -6.51 -7.05 18.67
C ASP A 60 -6.80 -5.85 19.58
N HIS A 61 -6.00 -4.79 19.50
CA HIS A 61 -6.11 -3.65 20.43
C HIS A 61 -7.14 -2.61 19.99
N ASN A 62 -7.88 -2.87 18.90
CA ASN A 62 -8.86 -1.93 18.33
C ASN A 62 -8.25 -0.51 18.19
N LEU A 63 -6.96 -0.47 17.83
CA LEU A 63 -6.10 0.73 17.81
C LEU A 63 -6.38 1.63 16.61
N ALA A 64 -7.52 1.47 15.93
CA ALA A 64 -8.02 2.35 14.88
C ALA A 64 -8.12 3.83 15.31
N LYS A 65 -7.88 4.13 16.60
CA LYS A 65 -7.74 5.48 17.17
C LYS A 65 -6.31 6.05 17.18
N LYS A 66 -5.30 5.36 16.65
CA LYS A 66 -3.98 5.99 16.41
C LYS A 66 -3.97 6.50 14.98
N ASP A 67 -4.00 7.82 14.81
CA ASP A 67 -4.06 8.58 13.54
C ASP A 67 -2.90 8.31 12.56
N LYS A 68 -2.07 7.29 12.80
CA LYS A 68 -0.80 7.06 12.12
C LYS A 68 -0.71 5.72 11.39
N VAL A 69 -1.76 4.90 11.45
CA VAL A 69 -1.79 3.58 10.79
C VAL A 69 -3.08 3.40 10.01
N ILE A 70 -2.91 2.95 8.78
CA ILE A 70 -3.95 2.61 7.83
C ILE A 70 -4.11 1.09 7.86
N LEU A 71 -5.34 0.64 8.07
CA LEU A 71 -5.69 -0.78 8.01
C LEU A 71 -6.37 -1.06 6.68
N LEU A 72 -6.28 -2.32 6.25
CA LEU A 72 -7.09 -2.82 5.16
C LEU A 72 -8.58 -2.51 5.46
N GLN A 73 -9.37 -2.14 4.45
CA GLN A 73 -10.78 -1.84 4.67
C GLN A 73 -11.55 -3.13 5.05
N PRO A 74 -12.52 -3.07 5.99
CA PRO A 74 -13.20 -4.24 6.52
C PRO A 74 -13.83 -5.16 5.47
N GLU A 75 -14.34 -4.59 4.37
CA GLU A 75 -14.96 -5.35 3.29
C GLU A 75 -14.01 -6.35 2.60
N PHE A 76 -12.69 -6.14 2.69
CA PHE A 76 -11.68 -7.02 2.09
C PHE A 76 -11.13 -8.06 3.07
N TYR A 77 -11.63 -8.15 4.31
CA TYR A 77 -11.11 -9.12 5.29
C TYR A 77 -11.46 -10.55 4.93
N VAL A 78 -12.62 -10.77 4.33
CA VAL A 78 -13.04 -12.09 3.85
C VAL A 78 -12.14 -12.54 2.70
N GLU A 79 -11.80 -11.64 1.78
CA GLU A 79 -10.83 -11.92 0.70
C GLU A 79 -9.47 -12.28 1.30
N ARG A 80 -8.91 -11.43 2.16
CA ARG A 80 -7.63 -11.72 2.85
C ARG A 80 -7.65 -13.05 3.59
N PHE A 81 -8.75 -13.37 4.25
CA PHE A 81 -8.88 -14.63 4.96
C PHE A 81 -8.99 -15.79 4.00
N ALA A 82 -9.76 -15.69 2.92
CA ALA A 82 -9.81 -16.73 1.90
C ALA A 82 -8.42 -17.01 1.31
N GLU A 83 -7.59 -15.98 1.11
CA GLU A 83 -6.23 -16.13 0.59
C GLU A 83 -5.32 -17.00 1.45
N THR A 84 -5.53 -17.07 2.77
CA THR A 84 -4.74 -17.98 3.62
C THR A 84 -5.03 -19.45 3.32
N PHE A 85 -6.12 -19.76 2.61
CA PHE A 85 -6.50 -21.12 2.21
C PHE A 85 -6.17 -21.43 0.76
N VAL A 86 -6.43 -20.49 -0.16
CA VAL A 86 -6.25 -20.74 -1.60
C VAL A 86 -4.85 -20.40 -2.10
N ASN A 87 -4.10 -19.52 -1.42
CA ASN A 87 -2.71 -19.17 -1.74
C ASN A 87 -2.53 -18.73 -3.20
N LYS A 88 -3.41 -17.86 -3.70
CA LYS A 88 -3.46 -17.53 -5.14
C LYS A 88 -3.21 -16.06 -5.45
N HIS A 89 -3.56 -15.14 -4.56
CA HIS A 89 -3.61 -13.72 -4.91
C HIS A 89 -2.67 -12.84 -4.09
N TYR A 90 -2.17 -13.28 -2.93
CA TYR A 90 -1.26 -12.48 -2.10
C TYR A 90 0.16 -13.06 -2.14
N LEU A 91 1.15 -12.17 -2.17
CA LEU A 91 2.55 -12.57 -2.11
C LEU A 91 2.82 -13.17 -0.75
N LYS A 92 3.53 -14.30 -0.73
CA LYS A 92 4.10 -14.86 0.49
C LYS A 92 5.17 -13.95 1.06
N ALA A 93 5.48 -14.10 2.33
CA ALA A 93 6.49 -13.25 2.97
C ALA A 93 7.84 -13.33 2.25
N ILE A 94 8.31 -14.54 1.90
CA ILE A 94 9.54 -14.74 1.12
C ILE A 94 9.47 -14.08 -0.27
N GLU A 95 8.30 -14.11 -0.91
CA GLU A 95 8.11 -13.49 -2.23
C GLU A 95 8.07 -11.96 -2.13
N ARG A 96 7.69 -11.38 -0.98
CA ARG A 96 7.73 -9.94 -0.74
C ARG A 96 9.13 -9.40 -0.54
N GLU A 97 10.04 -10.18 0.04
CA GLU A 97 11.42 -9.74 0.32
C GLU A 97 12.15 -9.23 -0.92
N LYS A 98 11.86 -9.77 -2.11
CA LYS A 98 12.43 -9.27 -3.37
C LYS A 98 12.04 -7.83 -3.72
N TYR A 99 11.00 -7.30 -3.09
CA TYR A 99 10.52 -5.93 -3.25
C TYR A 99 10.89 -5.04 -2.07
N LEU A 100 11.69 -5.54 -1.13
CA LEU A 100 12.18 -4.71 -0.03
C LEU A 100 13.04 -3.60 -0.63
N THR A 101 12.76 -2.37 -0.23
CA THR A 101 13.43 -1.17 -0.70
C THR A 101 14.01 -0.43 0.50
N TYR A 102 15.21 0.11 0.33
CA TYR A 102 15.84 0.97 1.31
C TYR A 102 16.21 2.32 0.70
N SER A 103 16.32 3.32 1.56
CA SER A 103 16.90 4.62 1.24
C SER A 103 18.37 4.61 1.63
N ALA A 104 19.24 5.06 0.73
CA ALA A 104 20.64 5.33 1.03
C ALA A 104 20.97 6.75 0.55
N GLY A 105 21.22 7.64 1.52
CA GLY A 105 21.23 9.07 1.25
C GLY A 105 19.85 9.54 0.78
N GLU A 106 19.78 9.99 -0.47
CA GLU A 106 18.61 10.67 -1.06
C GLU A 106 17.92 9.84 -2.15
N GLN A 107 18.44 8.64 -2.39
CA GLN A 107 18.00 7.72 -3.41
C GLN A 107 17.42 6.45 -2.78
N PHE A 108 16.48 5.86 -3.51
CA PHE A 108 15.83 4.60 -3.18
C PHE A 108 16.38 3.50 -4.09
N PHE A 109 16.70 2.37 -3.47
CA PHE A 109 17.30 1.22 -4.12
C PHE A 109 16.47 -0.03 -3.85
N ASP A 110 16.41 -0.90 -4.86
CA ASP A 110 15.92 -2.27 -4.65
C ASP A 110 16.93 -3.10 -3.84
N ILE A 111 16.55 -4.35 -3.53
CA ILE A 111 17.39 -5.26 -2.74
C ILE A 111 18.74 -5.60 -3.42
N ASP A 112 18.84 -5.39 -4.73
CA ASP A 112 20.03 -5.66 -5.52
C ASP A 112 20.91 -4.40 -5.72
N ASN A 113 20.64 -3.31 -4.98
CA ASN A 113 21.30 -2.00 -5.07
C ASN A 113 21.07 -1.25 -6.40
N HIS A 114 20.03 -1.58 -7.17
CA HIS A 114 19.69 -0.76 -8.34
C HIS A 114 18.82 0.42 -7.93
N PRO A 115 19.14 1.65 -8.40
CA PRO A 115 18.29 2.80 -8.15
C PRO A 115 16.93 2.63 -8.84
N LEU A 116 15.85 2.93 -8.13
CA LEU A 116 14.51 2.82 -8.69
C LEU A 116 14.29 3.84 -9.83
N ASP A 117 13.76 3.40 -10.98
CA ASP A 117 13.44 4.28 -12.12
C ASP A 117 12.12 3.85 -12.77
N GLY A 118 11.13 4.73 -12.76
CA GLY A 118 9.80 4.47 -13.34
C GLY A 118 8.65 4.43 -12.32
N GLU A 119 7.59 3.71 -12.66
CA GLU A 119 6.32 3.66 -11.93
C GLU A 119 6.18 2.39 -11.10
N TYR A 120 5.77 2.55 -9.84
CA TYR A 120 5.68 1.45 -8.87
C TYR A 120 4.42 1.54 -7.99
N MET A 121 3.99 0.40 -7.46
CA MET A 121 3.16 0.35 -6.25
C MET A 121 4.09 0.34 -5.06
N TYR A 122 3.74 1.07 -4.00
CA TYR A 122 4.48 1.04 -2.75
C TYR A 122 3.55 0.78 -1.55
N ALA A 123 4.14 0.22 -0.51
CA ALA A 123 3.55 0.11 0.80
C ALA A 123 4.62 0.28 1.88
N LEU A 124 4.46 1.30 2.71
CA LEU A 124 5.28 1.53 3.90
C LEU A 124 4.56 0.92 5.10
N LEU A 125 5.08 -0.17 5.65
CA LEU A 125 4.49 -0.87 6.79
C LEU A 125 4.56 -0.04 8.07
N ALA A 126 3.76 -0.42 9.06
CA ALA A 126 3.73 0.25 10.37
C ALA A 126 5.07 0.22 11.13
N ASP A 127 5.94 -0.75 10.84
CA ASP A 127 7.30 -0.89 11.37
C ASP A 127 8.39 -0.22 10.51
N ASN A 128 8.01 0.57 9.49
CA ASN A 128 8.89 1.24 8.53
C ASN A 128 9.56 0.35 7.48
N ARG A 129 9.20 -0.94 7.34
CA ARG A 129 9.60 -1.68 6.15
C ARG A 129 8.90 -1.11 4.92
N LEU A 130 9.67 -0.79 3.88
CA LEU A 130 9.16 -0.26 2.63
C LEU A 130 9.23 -1.35 1.56
N TYR A 131 8.08 -1.70 0.99
CA TYR A 131 7.99 -2.58 -0.16
C TYR A 131 7.60 -1.78 -1.38
N ILE A 132 8.37 -1.87 -2.47
CA ILE A 132 8.10 -1.21 -3.75
C ILE A 132 8.19 -2.25 -4.87
N ALA A 133 7.12 -2.37 -5.65
CA ALA A 133 7.05 -3.35 -6.73
C ALA A 133 6.61 -2.69 -8.06
N PRO A 134 7.19 -3.10 -9.20
CA PRO A 134 6.75 -2.63 -10.50
C PRO A 134 5.26 -2.90 -10.72
N LEU A 135 4.55 -1.96 -11.37
CA LEU A 135 3.12 -2.12 -11.67
C LEU A 135 2.79 -3.38 -12.49
N SER A 136 3.77 -3.93 -13.21
CA SER A 136 3.64 -5.15 -14.01
C SER A 136 3.68 -6.44 -13.20
N GLU A 137 4.24 -6.41 -11.98
CA GLU A 137 4.45 -7.63 -11.19
C GLU A 137 3.40 -7.82 -10.09
N VAL A 138 2.68 -6.77 -9.71
CA VAL A 138 1.72 -6.82 -8.61
C VAL A 138 0.38 -6.21 -9.03
N VAL A 139 -0.69 -6.95 -8.72
CA VAL A 139 -2.05 -6.63 -9.16
C VAL A 139 -2.66 -5.47 -8.36
N ASN A 140 -2.41 -5.42 -7.05
CA ASN A 140 -2.93 -4.37 -6.16
C ASN A 140 -2.08 -4.29 -4.87
N HIS A 141 -2.25 -3.22 -4.08
CA HIS A 141 -1.42 -3.02 -2.88
C HIS A 141 -1.66 -4.07 -1.79
N SER A 142 -2.87 -4.61 -1.66
CA SER A 142 -3.12 -5.72 -0.72
C SER A 142 -2.44 -7.01 -1.15
N HIS A 143 -2.26 -7.24 -2.45
CA HIS A 143 -1.44 -8.32 -2.99
C HIS A 143 0.02 -8.13 -2.59
N LEU A 144 0.53 -6.88 -2.66
CA LEU A 144 1.91 -6.58 -2.26
C LEU A 144 2.19 -6.91 -0.79
N VAL A 145 1.31 -6.54 0.15
CA VAL A 145 1.58 -6.65 1.61
C VAL A 145 0.62 -7.54 2.38
N ALA A 146 -0.16 -8.37 1.69
CA ALA A 146 -1.11 -9.32 2.29
C ALA A 146 -2.08 -8.71 3.33
N GLY A 147 -2.44 -7.44 3.21
CA GLY A 147 -3.33 -6.79 4.18
C GLY A 147 -2.68 -6.42 5.52
N LEU A 148 -1.35 -6.30 5.58
CA LEU A 148 -0.61 -5.82 6.75
C LEU A 148 -0.92 -4.34 7.07
N PRO A 149 -0.81 -3.90 8.33
CA PRO A 149 -0.97 -2.49 8.70
C PRO A 149 0.12 -1.62 8.07
N VAL A 150 -0.25 -0.48 7.49
CA VAL A 150 0.65 0.42 6.76
C VAL A 150 0.59 1.86 7.30
N LYS A 151 1.68 2.62 7.15
CA LYS A 151 1.73 4.08 7.36
C LYS A 151 1.39 4.87 6.10
N ALA A 152 1.68 4.29 4.94
CA ALA A 152 1.36 4.85 3.64
C ALA A 152 1.30 3.75 2.58
N VAL A 153 0.45 3.93 1.59
CA VAL A 153 0.27 2.97 0.49
C VAL A 153 -0.33 3.69 -0.71
N GLY A 154 0.16 3.36 -1.90
CA GLY A 154 -0.31 3.96 -3.14
C GLY A 154 0.67 3.74 -4.28
N ASN A 155 0.74 4.68 -5.22
CA ASN A 155 1.68 4.60 -6.34
C ASN A 155 2.80 5.62 -6.19
N ALA A 156 3.98 5.30 -6.70
CA ALA A 156 5.13 6.20 -6.68
C ALA A 156 5.79 6.23 -8.06
N PHE A 157 6.42 7.36 -8.38
CA PHE A 157 7.32 7.48 -9.52
C PHE A 157 8.69 7.93 -9.05
N PHE A 158 9.68 7.16 -9.47
CA PHE A 158 11.08 7.43 -9.19
C PHE A 158 11.81 7.79 -10.48
N LYS A 159 12.83 8.63 -10.35
CA LYS A 159 13.77 8.92 -11.42
C LYS A 159 15.19 8.76 -10.91
N ASP A 160 15.88 7.75 -11.40
CA ASP A 160 17.28 7.45 -11.03
C ASP A 160 17.47 7.41 -9.50
N GLY A 161 16.58 6.70 -8.81
CA GLY A 161 16.54 6.55 -7.35
C GLY A 161 15.80 7.68 -6.63
N CYS A 162 15.62 8.85 -7.23
CA CYS A 162 14.97 9.99 -6.58
C CYS A 162 13.45 9.90 -6.64
N LEU A 163 12.77 10.12 -5.51
CA LEU A 163 11.31 10.17 -5.47
C LEU A 163 10.79 11.47 -6.11
N VAL A 164 9.94 11.35 -7.14
CA VAL A 164 9.38 12.50 -7.86
C VAL A 164 7.93 12.74 -7.44
N THR A 165 7.13 11.68 -7.40
CA THR A 165 5.71 11.75 -7.07
C THR A 165 5.31 10.54 -6.24
N LEU A 166 4.40 10.77 -5.29
CA LEU A 166 3.80 9.75 -4.46
C LEU A 166 2.29 10.00 -4.37
N SER A 167 1.48 8.96 -4.45
CA SER A 167 0.03 9.04 -4.33
C SER A 167 -0.49 8.20 -3.17
N ASN A 168 -1.73 8.46 -2.75
CA ASN A 168 -2.49 7.62 -1.83
C ASN A 168 -3.52 6.74 -2.57
N ASN A 169 -3.35 6.54 -3.88
CA ASN A 169 -4.25 5.75 -4.70
C ASN A 169 -4.11 4.26 -4.40
N SER A 170 -4.88 3.75 -3.44
CA SER A 170 -4.91 2.33 -3.07
C SER A 170 -6.33 1.78 -3.04
N GLY A 171 -6.56 0.68 -3.78
CA GLY A 171 -7.88 0.07 -3.92
C GLY A 171 -8.46 -0.46 -2.61
N HIS A 172 -7.71 -1.29 -1.88
CA HIS A 172 -8.24 -1.96 -0.68
C HIS A 172 -7.96 -1.23 0.64
N TYR A 173 -7.01 -0.30 0.65
CA TYR A 173 -6.72 0.52 1.83
C TYR A 173 -7.44 1.88 1.80
N LYS A 174 -7.56 2.50 0.62
CA LYS A 174 -8.20 3.82 0.40
C LYS A 174 -7.83 4.88 1.46
N PRO A 175 -6.53 5.09 1.75
CA PRO A 175 -6.13 6.03 2.79
C PRO A 175 -6.53 7.46 2.45
N THR A 176 -7.02 8.22 3.43
CA THR A 176 -7.21 9.67 3.25
C THR A 176 -5.88 10.40 3.32
N ALA A 177 -5.82 11.62 2.79
CA ALA A 177 -4.62 12.46 2.88
C ALA A 177 -4.15 12.68 4.32
N GLU A 178 -5.08 12.83 5.26
CA GLU A 178 -4.79 12.99 6.69
C GLU A 178 -4.16 11.72 7.29
N GLN A 179 -4.62 10.54 6.87
CA GLN A 179 -4.04 9.26 7.31
C GLN A 179 -2.63 9.04 6.74
N MET A 180 -2.30 9.66 5.60
CA MET A 180 -1.01 9.55 4.95
C MET A 180 0.09 10.38 5.62
N VAL A 181 -0.24 11.32 6.51
CA VAL A 181 0.73 12.26 7.09
C VAL A 181 1.93 11.54 7.72
N ALA A 182 1.69 10.46 8.48
CA ALA A 182 2.76 9.71 9.12
C ALA A 182 3.72 9.03 8.12
N GLY A 183 3.21 8.56 6.98
CA GLY A 183 4.05 8.01 5.93
C GLY A 183 4.73 9.09 5.09
N LEU A 184 4.05 10.20 4.79
CA LEU A 184 4.66 11.35 4.11
C LEU A 184 5.81 11.93 4.93
N GLU A 185 5.68 12.00 6.25
CA GLU A 185 6.77 12.37 7.16
C GLU A 185 7.99 11.47 6.97
N TRP A 186 7.79 10.16 6.86
CA TRP A 186 8.87 9.20 6.64
C TRP A 186 9.54 9.45 5.28
N PHE A 187 8.78 9.63 4.20
CA PHE A 187 9.36 9.92 2.89
C PHE A 187 10.12 11.25 2.88
N VAL A 188 9.55 12.33 3.44
CA VAL A 188 10.21 13.64 3.55
C VAL A 188 11.52 13.57 4.36
N GLN A 189 11.62 12.67 5.33
CA GLN A 189 12.87 12.44 6.08
C GLN A 189 13.92 11.63 5.30
N ASN A 190 13.48 10.85 4.31
CA ASN A 190 14.31 9.97 3.49
C ASN A 190 14.50 10.50 2.06
N THR A 191 14.12 11.75 1.82
CA THR A 191 14.31 12.48 0.57
C THR A 191 14.87 13.86 0.91
N GLN A 192 15.89 14.34 0.21
CA GLN A 192 16.34 15.73 0.39
C GLN A 192 15.37 16.71 -0.25
N ASP A 193 14.89 16.36 -1.43
CA ASP A 193 14.11 17.26 -2.24
C ASP A 193 12.60 17.16 -2.05
N PRO A 194 11.87 18.26 -2.29
CA PRO A 194 10.43 18.21 -2.36
C PRO A 194 9.96 17.33 -3.52
N PHE A 195 8.99 16.46 -3.22
CA PHE A 195 8.26 15.63 -4.17
C PHE A 195 6.77 15.99 -4.17
N LEU A 196 6.09 15.57 -5.23
CA LEU A 196 4.67 15.82 -5.43
C LEU A 196 3.84 14.75 -4.71
N PHE A 197 2.86 15.18 -3.91
CA PHE A 197 1.86 14.29 -3.31
C PHE A 197 0.52 14.39 -4.07
N GLU A 198 0.05 13.28 -4.62
CA GLU A 198 -1.26 13.16 -5.28
C GLU A 198 -2.30 12.56 -4.32
N ASP A 199 -3.32 13.34 -4.00
CA ASP A 199 -4.43 12.94 -3.14
C ASP A 199 -5.68 12.56 -3.95
N HIS A 200 -6.06 11.29 -3.82
CA HIS A 200 -7.20 10.63 -4.44
C HIS A 200 -8.39 10.45 -3.48
N SER A 201 -8.35 11.02 -2.27
CA SER A 201 -9.41 10.85 -1.25
C SER A 201 -10.78 11.35 -1.70
N GLN A 202 -10.82 12.29 -2.65
CA GLN A 202 -12.05 12.96 -3.11
C GLN A 202 -12.38 12.64 -4.57
N PHE A 203 -12.13 11.40 -5.01
CA PHE A 203 -12.40 11.01 -6.39
C PHE A 203 -13.83 11.37 -6.82
N SER A 204 -13.92 12.20 -7.86
CA SER A 204 -15.18 12.67 -8.42
C SER A 204 -15.09 12.73 -9.94
N PRO A 205 -15.81 11.85 -10.67
CA PRO A 205 -15.67 11.72 -12.12
C PRO A 205 -16.14 12.94 -12.91
N THR A 206 -16.90 13.84 -12.27
CA THR A 206 -17.42 15.06 -12.88
C THR A 206 -16.56 16.29 -12.58
N SER A 207 -15.61 16.19 -11.65
CA SER A 207 -14.75 17.30 -11.28
C SER A 207 -13.51 17.38 -12.17
N LEU A 208 -12.92 18.58 -12.25
CA LEU A 208 -11.66 18.79 -12.94
C LEU A 208 -10.59 17.86 -12.34
N HIS A 209 -9.79 17.21 -13.19
CA HIS A 209 -8.78 16.22 -12.79
C HIS A 209 -9.34 15.04 -11.96
N TYR A 210 -10.62 14.70 -12.11
CA TYR A 210 -11.27 13.63 -11.36
C TYR A 210 -11.24 13.84 -9.83
N GLY A 211 -11.03 15.07 -9.37
CA GLY A 211 -10.99 15.42 -7.94
C GLY A 211 -9.65 15.14 -7.29
N ILE A 212 -8.63 14.78 -8.09
CA ILE A 212 -7.28 14.56 -7.62
C ILE A 212 -6.65 15.91 -7.27
N ARG A 213 -6.22 16.04 -6.02
CA ARG A 213 -5.53 17.23 -5.51
C ARG A 213 -4.02 16.96 -5.48
N HIS A 214 -3.23 18.00 -5.72
CA HIS A 214 -1.79 17.89 -5.75
C HIS A 214 -1.19 18.82 -4.69
N PHE A 215 -0.18 18.35 -3.98
CA PHE A 215 0.48 19.11 -2.93
C PHE A 215 1.99 18.97 -3.05
N ASN A 216 2.71 19.99 -2.61
CA ASN A 216 4.11 19.81 -2.23
C ASN A 216 4.13 19.01 -0.91
N ALA A 217 4.78 17.84 -0.90
CA ALA A 217 4.72 16.94 0.25
C ALA A 217 5.29 17.56 1.53
N ASN A 218 6.37 18.32 1.42
CA ASN A 218 7.02 18.99 2.56
C ASN A 218 6.10 20.04 3.17
N ASP A 219 5.46 20.85 2.32
CA ASP A 219 4.50 21.87 2.77
C ASP A 219 3.26 21.22 3.39
N TYR A 220 2.75 20.15 2.79
CA TYR A 220 1.61 19.40 3.31
C TYR A 220 1.90 18.88 4.72
N VAL A 221 3.01 18.15 4.90
CA VAL A 221 3.42 17.63 6.22
C VAL A 221 3.60 18.76 7.24
N LYS A 222 4.27 19.85 6.85
CA LYS A 222 4.51 21.00 7.74
C LYS A 222 3.21 21.62 8.20
N GLN A 223 2.27 21.86 7.30
CA GLN A 223 1.00 22.52 7.60
C GLN A 223 0.03 21.59 8.35
N SER A 224 -0.01 20.29 8.01
CA SER A 224 -0.78 19.29 8.77
C SER A 224 -0.36 19.24 10.24
N LYS A 225 0.94 19.32 10.54
CA LYS A 225 1.45 19.40 11.93
C LYS A 225 0.98 20.66 12.68
N MET A 226 0.74 21.74 11.94
CA MET A 226 0.22 22.99 12.49
C MET A 226 -1.31 23.03 12.56
N GLY A 227 -2.00 21.98 12.11
CA GLY A 227 -3.46 21.97 11.99
C GLY A 227 -3.99 22.94 10.93
N ILE A 228 -3.14 23.31 9.96
CA ILE A 228 -3.48 24.24 8.88
C ILE A 228 -3.81 23.44 7.62
N THR A 229 -4.91 23.82 6.95
CA THR A 229 -5.27 23.25 5.66
C THR A 229 -4.32 23.74 4.57
N THR A 230 -3.67 22.80 3.88
CA THR A 230 -2.83 23.11 2.73
C THR A 230 -3.66 23.33 1.48
N PRO A 231 -3.49 24.48 0.78
CA PRO A 231 -4.12 24.66 -0.51
C PRO A 231 -3.47 23.71 -1.54
N PRO A 232 -4.26 23.11 -2.44
CA PRO A 232 -3.70 22.32 -3.53
C PRO A 232 -2.94 23.22 -4.52
N LEU A 233 -1.89 22.68 -5.11
CA LEU A 233 -1.12 23.32 -6.17
C LEU A 233 -1.98 23.52 -7.42
N SER A 234 -1.76 24.65 -8.10
CA SER A 234 -2.27 24.92 -9.44
C SER A 234 -1.61 24.02 -10.49
N PRO A 235 -2.21 23.82 -11.68
CA PRO A 235 -1.63 23.00 -12.74
C PRO A 235 -0.20 23.39 -13.15
N ASP A 236 0.10 24.69 -13.18
CA ASP A 236 1.40 25.24 -13.55
C ASP A 236 2.46 24.98 -12.47
N GLU A 237 2.08 25.12 -11.19
CA GLU A 237 2.96 24.78 -10.06
C GLU A 237 3.30 23.29 -10.05
N VAL A 238 2.33 22.43 -10.36
CA VAL A 238 2.58 20.98 -10.48
C VAL A 238 3.56 20.69 -11.62
N GLU A 239 3.37 21.31 -12.79
CA GLU A 239 4.26 21.12 -13.94
C GLU A 239 5.69 21.62 -13.63
N LEU A 240 5.81 22.77 -12.98
CA LEU A 240 7.10 23.31 -12.53
C LEU A 240 7.79 22.35 -11.55
N GLN A 241 7.07 21.83 -10.56
CA GLN A 241 7.65 20.91 -9.57
C GLN A 241 8.14 19.61 -10.21
N ILE A 242 7.38 19.04 -11.15
CA ILE A 242 7.78 17.83 -11.90
C ILE A 242 9.02 18.11 -12.73
N ASN A 243 9.04 19.22 -13.49
CA ASN A 243 10.19 19.56 -14.33
C ASN A 243 11.46 19.77 -13.48
N ASN A 244 11.33 20.45 -12.34
CA ASN A 244 12.43 20.61 -11.40
C ASN A 244 12.91 19.27 -10.84
N ALA A 245 12.01 18.30 -10.62
CA ALA A 245 12.40 16.96 -10.18
C ALA A 245 13.13 16.17 -11.26
N LEU A 246 12.73 16.31 -12.52
CA LEU A 246 13.35 15.60 -13.64
C LEU A 246 14.71 16.19 -14.06
N GLN A 247 14.93 17.49 -13.87
CA GLN A 247 16.17 18.18 -14.26
C GLN A 247 17.34 17.99 -13.27
N ARG A 248 17.09 17.48 -12.06
CA ARG A 248 18.12 17.34 -11.02
C ARG A 248 19.22 16.31 -11.33
N LYS A 249 19.01 15.44 -12.33
CA LYS A 249 19.95 14.39 -12.72
C LYS A 249 21.35 14.90 -13.09
N ASP A 250 21.42 16.08 -13.71
CA ASP A 250 22.68 16.56 -14.28
C ASP A 250 23.72 16.93 -13.22
N GLN A 251 23.34 17.05 -11.95
CA GLN A 251 24.27 17.45 -10.87
C GLN A 251 25.03 16.26 -10.25
N PHE A 252 24.53 15.03 -10.35
CA PHE A 252 25.15 13.85 -9.73
C PHE A 252 26.08 13.09 -10.68
N ALA A 253 25.89 13.21 -12.00
CA ALA A 253 26.76 12.59 -12.99
C ALA A 253 28.22 13.09 -12.90
N ASP A 254 28.43 14.31 -12.42
CA ASP A 254 29.77 14.90 -12.26
C ASP A 254 30.53 14.34 -11.03
N LEU A 255 29.85 13.71 -10.08
CA LEU A 255 30.47 13.10 -8.89
C LEU A 255 30.97 11.67 -9.13
N GLU A 256 30.36 10.93 -10.06
CA GLU A 256 30.78 9.56 -10.41
C GLU A 256 32.13 9.53 -11.15
N GLY A 257 32.58 10.66 -11.74
CA GLY A 257 33.88 10.77 -12.41
C GLY A 257 35.09 10.89 -11.48
N SER A 258 34.92 10.89 -10.15
CA SER A 258 36.00 11.09 -9.18
C SER A 258 36.45 9.81 -8.46
N TYR A 259 35.81 8.66 -8.69
CA TYR A 259 36.26 7.37 -8.16
C TYR A 259 37.23 6.67 -9.11
N ASP A 260 38.24 7.41 -9.59
CA ASP A 260 39.36 6.82 -10.31
C ASP A 260 40.33 6.15 -9.31
N SER A 261 40.35 4.82 -9.34
CA SER A 261 41.47 3.96 -8.92
C SER A 261 41.98 4.11 -7.47
N VAL A 262 41.22 3.65 -6.48
CA VAL A 262 41.88 3.11 -5.29
C VAL A 262 42.37 1.71 -5.67
N SER A 263 43.65 1.64 -6.00
CA SER A 263 44.38 0.42 -6.34
C SER A 263 44.13 -0.66 -5.29
N GLU A 264 43.80 -1.85 -5.78
CA GLU A 264 43.76 -3.11 -5.05
C GLU A 264 45.08 -3.31 -4.28
N ASN A 265 45.09 -2.96 -3.00
CA ASN A 265 46.04 -3.53 -2.05
C ASN A 265 45.34 -4.74 -1.45
N GLU A 266 45.56 -5.89 -2.07
CA GLU A 266 45.29 -7.21 -1.51
C GLU A 266 46.21 -7.45 -0.31
N ASP A 267 45.90 -6.83 0.83
CA ASP A 267 46.47 -7.26 2.10
C ASP A 267 45.59 -8.39 2.67
N GLU A 268 46.07 -9.62 2.49
CA GLU A 268 45.60 -10.84 3.15
C GLU A 268 45.55 -10.64 4.67
N MET A 269 44.41 -10.21 5.20
CA MET A 269 44.11 -10.32 6.62
C MET A 269 43.30 -11.60 6.86
N GLY A 270 44.03 -12.65 7.26
CA GLY A 270 43.45 -13.89 7.76
C GLY A 270 42.62 -13.64 9.01
N TYR A 271 41.30 -13.73 8.87
CA TYR A 271 40.38 -13.81 9.99
C TYR A 271 40.11 -15.29 10.30
N ASP A 272 40.75 -15.80 11.35
CA ASP A 272 40.37 -17.06 12.00
C ASP A 272 38.98 -16.88 12.62
N ASN A 273 37.96 -17.36 11.91
CA ASN A 273 36.57 -17.30 12.32
C ASN A 273 36.18 -18.61 13.02
N GLU A 274 36.66 -18.82 14.25
CA GLU A 274 36.10 -19.83 15.16
C GLU A 274 34.74 -19.33 15.67
N LEU A 275 33.70 -19.51 14.86
CA LEU A 275 32.32 -19.36 15.31
C LEU A 275 31.97 -20.53 16.23
N ALA A 276 31.91 -20.25 17.53
CA ALA A 276 31.33 -21.15 18.51
C ALA A 276 29.88 -21.49 18.10
N PRO A 277 29.45 -22.76 18.21
CA PRO A 277 28.09 -23.16 17.89
C PRO A 277 27.12 -22.46 18.83
N ILE A 278 26.24 -21.64 18.25
CA ILE A 278 25.08 -21.09 18.94
C ILE A 278 24.14 -22.26 19.22
N SER A 279 24.06 -22.68 20.48
CA SER A 279 23.04 -23.61 20.95
C SER A 279 21.68 -22.93 20.81
N HIS A 280 20.87 -23.40 19.87
CA HIS A 280 19.44 -23.14 19.87
C HIS A 280 18.84 -23.86 21.08
N GLU A 281 18.59 -23.10 22.15
CA GLU A 281 17.63 -23.51 23.17
C GLU A 281 16.24 -23.39 22.53
N ASP A 282 15.66 -24.53 22.20
CA ASP A 282 14.26 -24.67 21.87
C ASP A 282 13.44 -24.29 23.13
N ASP A 283 13.06 -23.03 23.24
CA ASP A 283 12.02 -22.59 24.17
C ASP A 283 10.69 -23.21 23.71
N GLU A 284 10.44 -24.45 24.11
CA GLU A 284 9.15 -25.10 24.05
C GLU A 284 8.16 -24.31 24.93
N PHE A 285 7.39 -23.42 24.30
CA PHE A 285 6.20 -22.85 24.92
C PHE A 285 5.18 -23.99 25.16
N GLU A 286 5.12 -24.51 26.38
CA GLU A 286 4.00 -25.34 26.85
C GLU A 286 2.71 -24.52 26.81
N ILE A 287 1.92 -24.66 25.74
CA ILE A 287 0.54 -24.19 25.70
C ILE A 287 -0.36 -25.38 26.05
N ALA A 288 -0.78 -25.42 27.31
CA ALA A 288 -1.78 -26.34 27.81
C ALA A 288 -3.04 -26.34 26.93
N THR A 289 -3.33 -27.50 26.35
CA THR A 289 -4.48 -27.78 25.49
C THR A 289 -5.75 -27.87 26.31
N LEU A 290 -6.48 -26.75 26.44
CA LEU A 290 -7.89 -26.74 26.83
C LEU A 290 -8.75 -26.66 25.57
N LEU A 291 -9.02 -27.80 24.95
CA LEU A 291 -10.06 -27.91 23.93
C LEU A 291 -11.44 -27.87 24.60
N PRO A 292 -12.34 -26.94 24.25
CA PRO A 292 -13.74 -27.03 24.68
C PRO A 292 -14.45 -28.19 23.95
N PRO A 293 -15.50 -28.78 24.55
CA PRO A 293 -16.22 -29.91 23.96
C PRO A 293 -16.91 -29.53 22.63
N PRO A 294 -17.19 -30.51 21.77
CA PRO A 294 -17.80 -30.28 20.47
C PRO A 294 -19.23 -29.73 20.63
N ILE A 295 -19.53 -28.66 19.90
CA ILE A 295 -20.88 -28.10 19.81
C ILE A 295 -21.64 -28.90 18.76
N VAL A 296 -22.73 -29.54 19.18
CA VAL A 296 -23.71 -30.18 18.29
C VAL A 296 -24.49 -29.06 17.58
N LEU A 297 -24.38 -29.00 16.25
CA LEU A 297 -25.19 -28.11 15.43
C LEU A 297 -26.55 -28.77 15.20
N SER A 298 -27.63 -28.11 15.60
CA SER A 298 -28.99 -28.49 15.21
C SER A 298 -29.24 -28.10 13.76
N GLU A 299 -29.53 -29.10 12.92
CA GLU A 299 -29.99 -28.92 11.55
C GLU A 299 -31.42 -28.35 11.57
N ASP A 300 -31.54 -27.04 11.36
CA ASP A 300 -32.75 -26.47 10.77
C ASP A 300 -32.44 -25.06 10.24
N THR A 301 -32.14 -24.97 8.95
CA THR A 301 -32.32 -23.72 8.21
C THR A 301 -32.60 -24.04 6.75
N THR A 302 -33.83 -23.74 6.31
CA THR A 302 -34.27 -23.84 4.93
C THR A 302 -33.48 -22.85 4.05
N LEU A 303 -32.76 -23.39 3.07
CA LEU A 303 -32.03 -22.62 2.05
C LEU A 303 -33.04 -21.99 1.07
N ALA A 304 -33.17 -20.66 1.11
CA ALA A 304 -33.73 -19.91 -0.01
C ALA A 304 -32.63 -19.67 -1.05
N THR A 305 -32.84 -20.15 -2.28
CA THR A 305 -31.95 -20.00 -3.42
C THR A 305 -31.85 -18.53 -3.84
N ALA A 306 -30.65 -17.94 -3.69
CA ALA A 306 -30.33 -16.63 -4.25
C ALA A 306 -29.99 -16.77 -5.75
N PRO A 307 -30.38 -15.80 -6.61
CA PRO A 307 -30.07 -15.85 -8.03
C PRO A 307 -28.58 -15.66 -8.29
N ALA A 308 -28.05 -16.42 -9.25
CA ALA A 308 -26.68 -16.34 -9.71
C ALA A 308 -26.34 -14.92 -10.17
N LYS A 309 -25.37 -14.29 -9.51
CA LYS A 309 -24.71 -13.08 -10.02
C LYS A 309 -23.78 -13.51 -11.15
N THR A 310 -23.98 -12.92 -12.33
CA THR A 310 -23.15 -13.14 -13.52
C THR A 310 -21.78 -12.48 -13.36
N GLU A 311 -20.73 -13.17 -13.81
CA GLU A 311 -19.32 -12.76 -13.78
C GLU A 311 -19.04 -11.39 -14.46
N SER A 312 -19.98 -10.85 -15.24
CA SER A 312 -19.80 -9.57 -15.95
C SER A 312 -19.71 -8.33 -15.04
N SER A 313 -20.16 -8.44 -13.77
CA SER A 313 -20.09 -7.36 -12.79
C SER A 313 -18.68 -7.10 -12.26
N PHE A 314 -17.79 -8.11 -12.26
CA PHE A 314 -16.43 -7.96 -11.77
C PHE A 314 -15.52 -7.29 -12.81
N SER A 315 -15.66 -7.61 -14.11
CA SER A 315 -14.81 -7.00 -15.15
C SER A 315 -15.07 -5.49 -15.36
N HIS A 316 -16.29 -5.02 -15.05
CA HIS A 316 -16.63 -3.59 -15.11
C HIS A 316 -16.00 -2.77 -13.98
N GLN A 317 -15.75 -3.36 -12.80
CA GLN A 317 -15.07 -2.66 -11.70
C GLN A 317 -13.56 -2.53 -11.95
N TYR A 318 -12.94 -3.55 -12.57
CA TYR A 318 -11.51 -3.51 -12.94
C TYR A 318 -11.21 -2.56 -14.11
N THR A 319 -12.12 -2.42 -15.08
CA THR A 319 -11.95 -1.48 -16.21
C THR A 319 -12.00 -0.01 -15.77
N GLY A 320 -12.71 0.31 -14.67
CA GLY A 320 -12.68 1.65 -14.05
C GLY A 320 -11.32 1.99 -13.46
N LEU A 321 -10.68 1.03 -12.79
CA LEU A 321 -9.33 1.18 -12.23
C LEU A 321 -8.28 1.34 -13.34
N TYR A 322 -8.39 0.56 -14.41
CA TYR A 322 -7.52 0.68 -15.59
C TYR A 322 -7.68 2.02 -16.32
N LYS A 323 -8.92 2.54 -16.42
CA LYS A 323 -9.17 3.89 -16.95
C LYS A 323 -8.62 4.97 -16.02
N SER A 324 -8.74 4.79 -14.70
CA SER A 324 -8.12 5.68 -13.70
C SER A 324 -6.59 5.66 -13.79
N LEU A 325 -5.97 4.52 -14.10
CA LEU A 325 -4.52 4.42 -14.33
C LEU A 325 -4.13 5.11 -15.65
N SER A 326 -4.96 5.02 -16.69
CA SER A 326 -4.73 5.75 -17.95
C SER A 326 -4.99 7.27 -17.86
N SER A 327 -5.82 7.70 -16.90
CA SER A 327 -6.06 9.12 -16.60
C SER A 327 -5.13 9.68 -15.52
N CYS A 328 -4.44 8.81 -14.76
CA CYS A 328 -3.33 9.21 -13.91
C CYS A 328 -2.28 9.91 -14.76
N ARG A 329 -1.81 11.06 -14.26
CA ARG A 329 -0.89 11.97 -14.95
C ARG A 329 0.45 11.28 -15.29
N PHE A 330 0.79 10.18 -14.59
CA PHE A 330 1.89 9.25 -14.88
C PHE A 330 2.02 8.85 -16.37
N ALA A 331 0.92 8.41 -17.00
CA ALA A 331 0.94 8.04 -18.42
C ALA A 331 1.21 9.22 -19.37
N ARG A 332 0.93 10.47 -18.95
CA ARG A 332 1.25 11.68 -19.71
C ARG A 332 2.68 12.16 -19.48
N MET A 333 3.20 12.05 -18.25
CA MET A 333 4.60 12.34 -17.92
C MET A 333 5.54 11.43 -18.71
N LYS A 334 5.27 10.12 -18.71
CA LYS A 334 6.01 9.13 -19.50
C LYS A 334 6.04 9.47 -20.99
N ARG A 335 4.87 9.76 -21.59
CA ARG A 335 4.78 10.14 -23.02
C ARG A 335 5.54 11.42 -23.36
N ARG A 336 5.52 12.45 -22.50
CA ARG A 336 6.26 13.69 -22.78
C ARG A 336 7.76 13.47 -22.70
N TRP A 337 8.23 12.67 -21.76
CA TRP A 337 9.64 12.32 -21.61
C TRP A 337 10.17 11.50 -22.80
N ASP A 338 9.40 10.49 -23.23
CA ASP A 338 9.76 9.66 -24.39
C ASP A 338 9.79 10.46 -25.71
N LEU A 339 9.19 11.65 -25.76
CA LEU A 339 9.24 12.57 -26.92
C LEU A 339 10.42 13.57 -26.87
N THR A 340 11.09 13.69 -25.72
CA THR A 340 12.24 14.60 -25.53
C THR A 340 13.59 13.89 -25.60
N LYS A 341 13.60 12.56 -25.63
CA LYS A 341 14.74 11.73 -26.05
C LYS A 341 14.64 11.45 -27.54
#